data_AF-A0A8J5TJW9-F1
#
_entry.id   AF-A0A8J5TJW9-F1
#
_cell.length_a   1.000
_cell.length_b   1.000
_cell.length_c   1.000
_cell.angle_alpha   90.00
_cell.angle_beta   90.00
_cell.angle_gamma   90.00
#
_symmetry.space_group_name_H-M   'P 1'
#
loop_
_entity.id
_entity.type
_entity.pdbx_description
1 polymer ?
#
loop_
_entity_poly.entity_id
_entity_poly.type
_entity_poly.pdbx_seq_one_letter_code
_entity_poly.pdbx_strand_id
1 'polypeptide(L)' 'MVFNDNDKFPLSDGSIAEVRYIADENGFQPESPLLPTPHPLPAHVEELLRIAERQRAEGITFE' A
#
# COMPACT_ATOMS: atom_id res chain seq x y z
N MET A 1 12.61 -17.22 3.85
CA MET A 1 13.66 -16.61 2.98
C MET A 1 12.99 -15.47 2.25
N VAL A 2 13.59 -14.28 2.24
CA VAL A 2 13.01 -13.07 1.61
C VAL A 2 13.93 -12.65 0.47
N PHE A 3 13.35 -12.37 -0.69
CA PHE A 3 14.05 -11.84 -1.87
C PHE A 3 13.58 -10.42 -2.15
N ASN A 4 14.52 -9.52 -2.39
CA ASN A 4 14.28 -8.12 -2.71
C ASN A 4 15.06 -7.79 -3.97
N ASP A 5 14.36 -7.39 -5.02
CA ASP A 5 14.95 -7.13 -6.32
C ASP A 5 14.25 -5.96 -7.03
N ASN A 6 14.88 -5.48 -8.09
CA ASN A 6 14.44 -4.34 -8.86
C ASN A 6 14.71 -4.57 -10.36
N ASP A 7 13.63 -4.67 -11.15
CA ASP A 7 13.68 -4.88 -12.59
C ASP A 7 13.45 -3.58 -13.36
N LYS A 8 14.22 -3.39 -14.44
CA LYS A 8 14.15 -2.21 -15.32
C LYS A 8 14.04 -2.62 -16.79
N PHE A 9 13.11 -2.02 -17.51
CA PHE A 9 12.91 -2.30 -18.94
C PHE A 9 12.46 -1.05 -19.72
N PRO A 10 12.84 -0.92 -21.00
CA PRO A 10 12.43 0.21 -21.82
C PRO A 10 10.95 0.10 -22.23
N LEU A 11 10.28 1.24 -22.26
CA LEU A 11 8.95 1.41 -22.83
C LEU A 11 9.03 1.93 -24.27
N SER A 12 7.93 1.82 -25.00
CA SER A 12 7.85 2.22 -26.42
C SER A 12 8.08 3.71 -26.66
N ASP A 13 7.91 4.54 -25.64
CA ASP A 13 8.16 5.99 -25.67
C ASP A 13 9.62 6.36 -25.32
N GLY A 14 10.48 5.35 -25.07
CA GLY A 14 11.89 5.53 -24.70
C GLY A 14 12.11 5.79 -23.21
N SER A 15 11.05 5.85 -22.39
CA SER A 15 11.19 5.90 -20.94
C SER A 15 11.55 4.52 -20.36
N ILE A 16 12.07 4.49 -19.12
CA ILE A 16 12.40 3.24 -18.41
C ILE A 16 11.34 3.00 -17.35
N ALA A 17 10.69 1.84 -17.45
CA ALA A 17 9.86 1.32 -16.39
C ALA A 17 10.72 0.69 -15.29
N GLU A 18 10.28 0.82 -14.04
CA GLU A 18 10.91 0.22 -12.87
C GLU A 18 9.86 -0.57 -12.07
N VAL A 19 10.21 -1.79 -11.67
CA VAL A 19 9.39 -2.65 -10.82
C VAL A 19 10.25 -3.16 -9.67
N ARG A 20 9.91 -2.75 -8.44
CA ARG A 20 10.51 -3.28 -7.22
C ARG A 20 9.63 -4.40 -6.69
N TYR A 21 10.21 -5.42 -6.06
CA TYR A 21 9.37 -6.44 -5.41
C TYR A 21 10.02 -7.06 -4.18
N ILE A 22 9.15 -7.61 -3.33
CA ILE A 22 9.50 -8.47 -2.21
C ILE A 22 8.85 -9.83 -2.46
N ALA A 23 9.62 -10.91 -2.36
CA ALA A 23 9.11 -12.27 -2.43
C ALA A 23 9.47 -13.05 -1.16
N ASP A 24 8.44 -13.48 -0.44
CA ASP A 24 8.58 -14.27 0.80
C ASP A 24 7.44 -15.29 0.95
N GLU A 25 7.23 -15.80 2.17
CA GLU A 25 6.18 -16.78 2.49
C GLU A 25 4.75 -16.26 2.25
N ASN A 26 4.56 -14.95 2.18
CA ASN A 26 3.31 -14.28 1.81
C ASN A 26 3.18 -14.07 0.28
N GLY A 27 4.14 -14.57 -0.50
CA GLY A 27 4.15 -14.49 -1.96
C GLY A 27 4.90 -13.27 -2.50
N PHE A 28 4.59 -12.92 -3.75
CA PHE A 28 5.23 -11.85 -4.52
C PHE A 28 4.44 -10.54 -4.41
N GLN A 29 5.11 -9.48 -3.96
CA GLN A 29 4.53 -8.17 -3.68
C GLN A 29 5.26 -7.10 -4.51
N PRO A 30 4.79 -6.80 -5.75
CA PRO A 30 5.42 -5.82 -6.62
C PRO A 30 4.96 -4.39 -6.29
N GLU A 31 5.85 -3.44 -6.55
CA GLU A 31 5.63 -2.01 -6.45
C GLU A 31 6.16 -1.33 -7.73
N SER A 32 5.27 -0.66 -8.46
CA SER A 32 5.62 0.10 -9.65
C SER A 32 4.54 1.16 -9.95
N PRO A 33 4.91 2.32 -10.52
CA PRO A 33 3.94 3.30 -11.03
C PRO A 33 3.05 2.76 -12.16
N LEU A 34 3.44 1.63 -12.77
CA LEU A 34 2.68 0.96 -13.81
C LEU A 34 1.54 0.09 -13.26
N LEU A 35 1.56 -0.23 -11.96
CA LEU A 35 0.49 -1.01 -11.35
C LEU A 35 -0.78 -0.16 -11.23
N PRO A 36 -1.97 -0.79 -11.36
CA PRO A 36 -3.21 -0.12 -11.04
C PRO A 36 -3.16 0.45 -9.62
N THR A 37 -3.57 1.72 -9.47
CA THR A 37 -3.67 2.31 -8.15
C THR A 37 -4.85 1.71 -7.40
N PRO A 38 -4.70 1.39 -6.10
CA PRO A 38 -5.82 0.98 -5.28
C PRO A 38 -6.91 2.05 -5.28
N HIS A 39 -8.17 1.63 -5.13
CA HIS A 39 -9.26 2.58 -4.93
C HIS A 39 -9.01 3.45 -3.69
N PRO A 40 -9.44 4.72 -3.71
CA PRO A 40 -9.32 5.57 -2.53
C PRO A 40 -10.03 4.93 -1.34
N LEU A 41 -9.54 5.23 -0.14
CA LEU A 41 -10.18 4.79 1.09
C LEU A 41 -11.65 5.26 1.09
N PRO A 42 -12.61 4.39 1.48
CA PRO A 42 -13.99 4.81 1.63
C PRO A 42 -14.10 5.95 2.66
N ALA A 43 -14.91 6.97 2.38
CA ALA A 43 -15.05 8.15 3.26
C ALA A 43 -15.47 7.79 4.71
N HIS A 44 -16.21 6.70 4.89
CA HIS A 44 -16.60 6.25 6.23
C HIS A 44 -15.40 5.75 7.06
N VAL A 45 -14.33 5.26 6.43
CA VAL A 45 -13.12 4.82 7.14
C VAL A 45 -12.43 5.99 7.82
N GLU A 46 -12.33 7.14 7.14
CA GLU A 46 -11.79 8.37 7.73
C GLU A 46 -12.64 8.85 8.91
N GLU A 47 -13.97 8.76 8.79
CA GLU A 47 -14.87 9.11 9.88
C GLU A 47 -14.76 8.13 11.07
N LEU A 48 -14.63 6.83 10.80
CA LEU A 48 -14.39 5.83 11.85
C LEU A 48 -13.07 6.07 12.59
N LEU A 49 -12.00 6.45 11.87
CA LEU A 49 -10.72 6.81 12.48
C LEU A 49 -10.86 8.05 13.38
N ARG A 50 -11.55 9.10 12.90
CA ARG A 50 -11.85 10.29 13.70
C ARG A 50 -12.66 9.96 14.96
N ILE A 51 -13.69 9.11 14.82
CA ILE A 51 -14.49 8.65 15.96
C ILE A 51 -13.61 7.89 16.96
N ALA A 52 -12.75 6.98 16.48
CA ALA A 52 -11.85 6.21 17.33
C ALA A 52 -10.84 7.12 18.06
N GLU A 53 -10.28 8.14 17.41
CA GLU A 53 -9.41 9.14 18.04
C GLU A 53 -10.13 9.91 19.14
N ARG A 54 -11.38 10.34 18.89
CA ARG A 54 -12.21 11.01 19.90
C ARG A 54 -12.47 10.11 21.10
N GLN A 55 -12.87 8.86 20.86
CA GLN A 55 -13.13 7.88 21.92
C GLN A 55 -11.88 7.63 22.79
N ARG A 56 -10.69 7.54 22.17
CA ARG A 56 -9.41 7.43 22.89
C ARG A 56 -9.11 8.67 23.74
N ALA A 57 -9.35 9.87 23.21
CA ALA A 57 -9.16 11.11 23.96
C ALA A 57 -10.14 11.24 25.14
N GLU A 58 -11.34 10.70 24.99
CA GLU A 58 -12.36 10.61 26.05
C GLU A 58 -12.10 9.48 27.05
N GLY A 59 -11.05 8.65 26.84
CA GLY A 59 -10.71 7.52 27.71
C GLY A 59 -11.72 6.37 27.67
N ILE A 60 -12.56 6.31 26.63
CA ILE A 60 -13.59 5.28 26.48
C ILE A 60 -12.90 3.94 26.23
N THR A 61 -13.04 3.01 27.17
CA THR A 61 -12.60 1.62 27.07
C THR A 61 -13.83 0.75 26.87
N PHE A 62 -13.81 -0.10 25.85
CA PHE A 62 -14.86 -1.09 25.63
C PHE A 62 -14.39 -2.40 26.27
N GLU A 63 -14.89 -2.71 27.47
CA GLU A 63 -14.76 -4.03 28.11
C GLU A 63 -15.72 -5.06 27.51
#